data_AF-A0A2R7L318-F1
#
_entry.id   AF-A0A2R7L318-F1
#
_cell.length_a   1.000
_cell.length_b   1.000
_cell.length_c   1.000
_cell.angle_alpha   90.00
_cell.angle_beta   90.00
_cell.angle_gamma   90.00
#
_symmetry.space_group_name_H-M   'P 1'
#
loop_
_entity.id
_entity.type
_entity.pdbx_description
1 polymer ?
#
loop_
_entity_poly.entity_id
_entity_poly.type
_entity_poly.pdbx_seq_one_letter_code
_entity_poly.pdbx_strand_id
1 'polypeptide(L)'
;MAQGVFFKVPIQITDPAADNHSARIAVQDQKVCFAWEEENKGVQFTWYDLGTQTMQSFNLIGQLGSRPVFCHSGRKLYLLWNDQQGNIQYALLTGGQVGKPVVLANSQSFQILSATGTEDRMVICVTNPNKKNVSVLLAHEAAEEGLVLDRNFEVPKLKSIEYCSAVAGASGTVKLFWKEQKRKSLLSASFKLDEKPAGSPSISTISTEVFQVAEIVPLNDPDHQLMLWKRNDKENKWYYGLISQGALTDEHAILPYSEKNVVAPAVDKDVKGNFYIGATGLNKQFVLDSFSIYNPMHWITDFILPKKGSLTLKDIVIPGSHDAGMSILNAAGGKNMGIINECNTLTQIKNIDGQLRSGIRMFDLRLDLYKGELYTKHAPSNCMEDAIAGGYGEKLSSVLQSVKRFLKDNPKEFVILSFCHFCDRHIPVVQQADSIVQGLGKDLLFAEKEKSIKDITLNELSGRVLVTFEDYSFPEKNILLNTLNGKSTSPVNYKRAYAASNELNKLLAAQDSFFTALKDSLHHSDLVRLDWQLTEAGQEAAFICSEFQSPKSNPLIDGAKLLVNSIKKNKSIIELARIGNQVLVEKVNGWISKGIINTTSRPNILYVDVSGNWITDYCMFLNAQPVYNR
;
A
#
# COMPACT_ATOMS: atom_id res chain seq x y z
N MET A 1 0.30 -5.96 -2.04
CA MET A 1 0.35 -5.01 -0.93
C MET A 1 0.44 -3.61 -1.56
N ALA A 2 -0.59 -2.78 -1.32
CA ALA A 2 -0.97 -1.42 -1.73
C ALA A 2 -0.17 -0.65 -2.80
N GLN A 3 -0.90 0.08 -3.66
CA GLN A 3 -0.33 0.86 -4.75
C GLN A 3 -0.55 2.35 -4.51
N GLY A 4 0.49 3.07 -4.08
CA GLY A 4 0.49 4.53 -4.19
C GLY A 4 -0.56 5.21 -3.33
N VAL A 5 -0.88 4.66 -2.15
CA VAL A 5 -1.81 5.29 -1.19
C VAL A 5 -1.06 5.54 0.12
N PHE A 6 -1.10 6.78 0.59
CA PHE A 6 -0.45 7.22 1.82
C PHE A 6 -1.48 7.74 2.81
N PHE A 7 -1.62 7.06 3.95
CA PHE A 7 -2.52 7.44 5.06
C PHE A 7 -1.83 8.36 6.06
N LYS A 8 -2.56 9.35 6.57
CA LYS A 8 -2.08 10.26 7.61
C LYS A 8 -2.56 9.79 8.98
N VAL A 9 -2.04 10.39 10.05
CA VAL A 9 -2.53 10.09 11.41
C VAL A 9 -3.98 10.59 11.53
N PRO A 10 -4.93 9.76 12.01
CA PRO A 10 -6.32 10.18 12.14
C PRO A 10 -6.51 11.21 13.24
N ILE A 11 -7.50 12.06 13.05
CA ILE A 11 -8.00 13.00 14.05
C ILE A 11 -9.14 12.32 14.82
N GLN A 12 -9.03 12.30 16.15
CA GLN A 12 -10.11 11.86 17.03
C GLN A 12 -11.07 13.04 17.26
N ILE A 13 -12.32 12.89 16.86
CA ILE A 13 -13.35 13.92 17.03
C ILE A 13 -14.17 13.56 18.27
N THR A 14 -14.06 14.41 19.29
CA THR A 14 -14.68 14.21 20.60
C THR A 14 -16.13 14.73 20.61
N ASP A 15 -17.09 13.90 20.20
CA ASP A 15 -18.55 14.12 20.41
C ASP A 15 -19.33 12.80 20.15
N PRO A 16 -20.24 12.31 21.02
CA PRO A 16 -20.54 10.89 21.15
C PRO A 16 -21.84 10.38 20.48
N ALA A 17 -22.46 11.09 19.55
CA ALA A 17 -23.82 10.72 19.11
C ALA A 17 -23.92 9.59 18.07
N ALA A 18 -22.80 9.06 17.54
CA ALA A 18 -22.86 7.89 16.66
C ALA A 18 -22.80 6.60 17.47
N ASP A 19 -23.95 6.22 18.04
CA ASP A 19 -24.13 4.95 18.73
C ASP A 19 -24.02 3.78 17.74
N ASN A 20 -22.85 3.16 17.58
CA ASN A 20 -22.60 2.01 16.68
C ASN A 20 -23.08 2.15 15.21
N HIS A 21 -23.52 3.32 14.77
CA HIS A 21 -24.10 3.53 13.45
C HIS A 21 -23.00 3.76 12.42
N SER A 22 -23.20 3.21 11.20
CA SER A 22 -22.38 3.52 10.04
C SER A 22 -22.71 4.93 9.55
N ALA A 23 -21.88 5.90 9.92
CA ALA A 23 -22.00 7.24 9.38
C ALA A 23 -21.50 7.32 7.94
N ARG A 24 -22.17 8.13 7.14
CA ARG A 24 -21.66 8.62 5.86
C ARG A 24 -20.91 9.92 6.08
N ILE A 25 -19.95 10.18 5.20
CA ILE A 25 -19.24 11.44 5.16
C ILE A 25 -19.34 12.10 3.80
N ALA A 26 -19.26 13.43 3.79
CA ALA A 26 -18.99 14.21 2.60
C ALA A 26 -18.13 15.43 2.93
N VAL A 27 -17.34 15.92 1.98
CA VAL A 27 -16.45 17.06 2.18
C VAL A 27 -16.82 18.21 1.26
N GLN A 28 -17.10 19.38 1.84
CA GLN A 28 -17.43 20.61 1.11
C GLN A 28 -16.85 21.81 1.84
N ASP A 29 -16.18 22.72 1.13
CA ASP A 29 -15.71 24.01 1.67
C ASP A 29 -14.92 23.90 3.00
N GLN A 30 -13.97 22.96 3.08
CA GLN A 30 -13.17 22.66 4.30
C GLN A 30 -13.98 22.11 5.48
N LYS A 31 -15.21 21.64 5.24
CA LYS A 31 -16.05 20.98 6.24
C LYS A 31 -16.23 19.52 5.89
N VAL A 32 -16.09 18.65 6.88
CA VAL A 32 -16.45 17.24 6.77
C VAL A 32 -17.82 17.05 7.41
N CYS A 33 -18.81 16.84 6.57
CA CYS A 33 -20.18 16.55 6.95
C CYS A 33 -20.30 15.07 7.36
N PHE A 34 -21.06 14.80 8.40
CA PHE A 34 -21.40 13.46 8.87
C PHE A 34 -22.92 13.31 8.88
N ALA A 35 -23.42 12.17 8.39
CA ALA A 35 -24.83 11.82 8.51
C ALA A 35 -24.99 10.34 8.86
N TRP A 36 -25.88 10.03 9.80
CA TRP A 36 -26.22 8.66 10.19
C TRP A 36 -27.70 8.57 10.52
N GLU A 37 -28.19 7.34 10.54
CA GLU A 37 -29.52 7.02 11.04
C GLU A 37 -29.40 6.70 12.53
N GLU A 38 -30.24 7.33 13.34
CA GLU A 38 -30.37 7.03 14.76
C GLU A 38 -31.76 6.43 15.04
N GLU A 39 -31.78 5.32 15.77
CA GLU A 39 -33.01 4.59 16.04
C GLU A 39 -34.06 5.49 16.72
N ASN A 40 -35.27 5.54 16.16
CA ASN A 40 -36.38 6.39 16.63
C ASN A 40 -36.17 7.92 16.56
N LYS A 41 -35.01 8.39 16.10
CA LYS A 41 -34.75 9.82 15.85
C LYS A 41 -34.56 10.14 14.37
N GLY A 42 -34.42 9.14 13.50
CA GLY A 42 -34.25 9.34 12.07
C GLY A 42 -32.87 9.87 11.71
N VAL A 43 -32.78 10.69 10.66
CA VAL A 43 -31.48 11.12 10.10
C VAL A 43 -30.89 12.26 10.90
N GLN A 44 -29.71 12.01 11.45
CA GLN A 44 -28.89 12.99 12.15
C GLN A 44 -27.83 13.58 11.21
N PHE A 45 -27.43 14.81 11.51
CA PHE A 45 -26.37 15.50 10.79
C PHE A 45 -25.56 16.41 11.69
N THR A 46 -24.26 16.44 11.42
CA THR A 46 -23.31 17.40 11.99
C THR A 46 -22.15 17.58 11.01
N TRP A 47 -21.24 18.52 11.29
CA TRP A 47 -20.04 18.71 10.49
C TRP A 47 -18.87 19.18 11.35
N TYR A 48 -17.67 18.82 10.88
CA TYR A 48 -16.40 19.19 11.46
C TYR A 48 -15.69 20.21 10.56
N ASP A 49 -15.27 21.33 11.12
CA ASP A 49 -14.50 22.34 10.39
C ASP A 49 -13.01 21.97 10.39
N LEU A 50 -12.42 21.72 9.22
CA LEU A 50 -11.00 21.38 9.12
C LEU A 50 -10.09 22.58 9.46
N GLY A 51 -10.57 23.81 9.28
CA GLY A 51 -9.80 25.04 9.52
C GLY A 51 -9.78 25.43 11.00
N THR A 52 -10.94 25.41 11.66
CA THR A 52 -11.04 25.76 13.09
C THR A 52 -10.88 24.56 14.02
N GLN A 53 -10.92 23.32 13.48
CA GLN A 53 -10.87 22.08 14.25
C GLN A 53 -12.01 21.98 15.28
N THR A 54 -13.19 22.48 14.93
CA THR A 54 -14.37 22.48 15.81
C THR A 54 -15.51 21.67 15.20
N MET A 55 -16.25 20.99 16.07
CA MET A 55 -17.50 20.34 15.72
C MET A 55 -18.66 21.32 15.89
N GLN A 56 -19.65 21.27 15.00
CA GLN A 56 -20.90 22.02 15.19
C GLN A 56 -22.04 21.15 15.71
N SER A 57 -23.03 21.81 16.31
CA SER A 57 -24.17 21.18 16.98
C SER A 57 -25.04 20.34 16.02
N PHE A 58 -25.65 19.30 16.57
CA PHE A 58 -26.54 18.37 15.88
C PHE A 58 -27.80 19.05 15.35
N ASN A 59 -28.17 18.71 14.12
CA ASN A 59 -29.47 19.05 13.56
C ASN A 59 -30.24 17.77 13.21
N LEU A 60 -31.45 17.65 13.76
CA LEU A 60 -32.42 16.64 13.37
C LEU A 60 -32.99 17.01 11.99
N ILE A 61 -32.77 16.18 10.97
CA ILE A 61 -33.21 16.50 9.61
C ILE A 61 -34.58 15.87 9.31
N GLY A 62 -34.88 14.71 9.88
CA GLY A 62 -36.15 14.01 9.66
C GLY A 62 -36.48 13.07 10.80
N GLN A 63 -37.75 13.02 11.21
CA GLN A 63 -38.14 12.35 12.44
C GLN A 63 -37.91 10.83 12.41
N LEU A 64 -38.04 10.16 11.26
CA LEU A 64 -38.02 8.69 11.15
C LEU A 64 -37.51 8.20 9.77
N GLY A 65 -36.41 8.78 9.27
CA GLY A 65 -35.79 8.40 7.99
C GLY A 65 -34.67 7.37 8.12
N SER A 66 -34.36 6.65 7.04
CA SER A 66 -33.29 5.64 7.00
C SER A 66 -32.28 5.87 5.88
N ARG A 67 -31.05 5.36 6.09
CA ARG A 67 -29.95 5.33 5.09
C ARG A 67 -29.61 6.69 4.45
N PRO A 68 -29.03 7.63 5.20
CA PRO A 68 -28.50 8.84 4.59
C PRO A 68 -27.43 8.52 3.55
N VAL A 69 -27.43 9.25 2.44
CA VAL A 69 -26.44 9.18 1.36
C VAL A 69 -26.11 10.59 0.91
N PHE A 70 -24.83 10.90 0.81
CA PHE A 70 -24.38 12.16 0.22
C PHE A 70 -24.19 12.03 -1.28
N CYS A 71 -24.44 13.12 -2.00
CA CYS A 71 -24.15 13.20 -3.43
C CYS A 71 -23.70 14.61 -3.81
N HIS A 72 -22.50 14.71 -4.39
CA HIS A 72 -22.08 15.92 -5.08
C HIS A 72 -22.74 15.99 -6.46
N SER A 73 -23.20 17.16 -6.88
CA SER A 73 -23.59 17.46 -8.27
C SER A 73 -23.08 18.86 -8.60
N GLY A 74 -22.07 18.94 -9.48
CA GLY A 74 -21.27 20.14 -9.65
C GLY A 74 -20.60 20.57 -8.33
N ARG A 75 -20.89 21.79 -7.87
CA ARG A 75 -20.39 22.34 -6.58
C ARG A 75 -21.37 22.18 -5.42
N LYS A 76 -22.54 21.60 -5.68
CA LYS A 76 -23.60 21.43 -4.70
C LYS A 76 -23.48 20.07 -4.04
N LEU A 77 -23.67 20.03 -2.73
CA LEU A 77 -23.72 18.81 -1.95
C LEU A 77 -25.16 18.56 -1.50
N TYR A 78 -25.68 17.39 -1.84
CA TYR A 78 -27.00 16.95 -1.44
C TYR A 78 -26.88 15.85 -0.39
N LEU A 79 -27.77 15.89 0.60
CA LEU A 79 -28.04 14.76 1.48
C LEU A 79 -29.37 14.15 1.05
N LEU A 80 -29.38 12.85 0.78
CA LEU A 80 -30.57 12.07 0.41
C LEU A 80 -30.86 11.02 1.48
N TRP A 81 -32.13 10.70 1.71
CA TRP A 81 -32.55 9.62 2.61
C TRP A 81 -33.93 9.11 2.25
N ASN A 82 -34.32 7.97 2.80
CA ASN A 82 -35.69 7.48 2.69
C ASN A 82 -36.55 7.97 3.86
N ASP A 83 -37.76 8.46 3.60
CA ASP A 83 -38.77 8.69 4.64
C ASP A 83 -39.52 7.41 5.02
N GLN A 84 -40.45 7.50 5.97
CA GLN A 84 -41.22 6.36 6.46
C GLN A 84 -42.13 5.74 5.40
N GLN A 85 -42.54 6.52 4.42
CA GLN A 85 -43.38 6.09 3.31
C GLN A 85 -42.53 5.48 2.17
N GLY A 86 -41.20 5.48 2.32
CA GLY A 86 -40.28 4.99 1.30
C GLY A 86 -40.12 5.94 0.13
N ASN A 87 -40.47 7.23 0.27
CA ASN A 87 -40.06 8.24 -0.69
C ASN A 87 -38.60 8.60 -0.46
N ILE A 88 -37.94 9.07 -1.52
CA ILE A 88 -36.62 9.66 -1.43
C ILE A 88 -36.79 11.14 -1.11
N GLN A 89 -36.27 11.56 0.03
CA GLN A 89 -36.13 12.96 0.40
C GLN A 89 -34.71 13.43 0.15
N TYR A 90 -34.55 14.72 -0.10
CA TYR A 90 -33.24 15.35 -0.20
C TYR A 90 -33.24 16.74 0.41
N ALA A 91 -32.06 17.20 0.82
CA ALA A 91 -31.79 18.58 1.21
C ALA A 91 -30.46 19.04 0.60
N LEU A 92 -30.44 20.29 0.11
CA LEU A 92 -29.21 20.94 -0.33
C LEU A 92 -28.41 21.41 0.89
N LEU A 93 -27.13 21.09 0.94
CA LEU A 93 -26.21 21.57 1.96
C LEU A 93 -25.50 22.83 1.48
N THR A 94 -25.58 23.90 2.27
CA THR A 94 -24.94 25.19 1.98
C THR A 94 -24.20 25.67 3.22
N GLY A 95 -22.87 25.78 3.13
CA GLY A 95 -22.05 26.27 4.24
C GLY A 95 -22.16 25.44 5.52
N GLY A 96 -22.44 24.13 5.41
CA GLY A 96 -22.66 23.24 6.56
C GLY A 96 -24.06 23.35 7.20
N GLN A 97 -24.98 24.09 6.59
CA GLN A 97 -26.39 24.10 7.00
C GLN A 97 -27.21 23.21 6.08
N VAL A 98 -28.21 22.56 6.66
CA VAL A 98 -29.14 21.68 5.94
C VAL A 98 -30.31 22.51 5.45
N GLY A 99 -30.52 22.55 4.14
CA GLY A 99 -31.68 23.18 3.53
C GLY A 99 -33.00 22.48 3.91
N LYS A 100 -34.13 23.09 3.53
CA LYS A 100 -35.45 22.48 3.75
C LYS A 100 -35.55 21.14 3.00
N PRO A 101 -35.97 20.04 3.66
CA PRO A 101 -36.21 18.77 2.98
C PRO A 101 -37.26 18.87 1.87
N VAL A 102 -36.98 18.23 0.74
CA VAL A 102 -37.87 18.13 -0.43
C VAL A 102 -38.01 16.65 -0.82
N VAL A 103 -39.22 16.25 -1.23
CA VAL A 103 -39.47 14.89 -1.75
C VAL A 103 -39.10 14.87 -3.23
N LEU A 104 -38.25 13.92 -3.63
CA LEU A 104 -37.97 13.64 -5.04
C LEU A 104 -39.22 13.02 -5.67
N ALA A 105 -39.83 13.70 -6.63
CA ALA A 105 -41.05 13.23 -7.27
C ALA A 105 -40.88 11.84 -7.91
N ASN A 106 -41.94 11.02 -7.87
CA ASN A 106 -41.98 9.66 -8.43
C ASN A 106 -40.96 8.67 -7.83
N SER A 107 -40.49 8.91 -6.61
CA SER A 107 -39.53 8.05 -5.91
C SER A 107 -40.15 7.03 -4.94
N GLN A 108 -41.47 6.85 -4.98
CA GLN A 108 -42.20 5.96 -4.07
C GLN A 108 -41.70 4.51 -4.17
N SER A 109 -41.64 3.82 -3.03
CA SER A 109 -41.30 2.39 -2.90
C SER A 109 -39.85 2.01 -3.24
N PHE A 110 -38.94 2.98 -3.27
CA PHE A 110 -37.51 2.75 -3.51
C PHE A 110 -36.70 2.93 -2.23
N GLN A 111 -35.73 2.05 -2.00
CA GLN A 111 -34.72 2.21 -0.96
C GLN A 111 -33.40 2.62 -1.58
N ILE A 112 -32.82 3.72 -1.12
CA ILE A 112 -31.54 4.24 -1.61
C ILE A 112 -30.42 3.29 -1.16
N LEU A 113 -29.50 3.04 -2.09
CA LEU A 113 -28.28 2.28 -1.85
C LEU A 113 -27.04 3.19 -1.93
N SER A 114 -26.99 4.02 -2.96
CA SER A 114 -25.91 4.97 -3.22
C SER A 114 -26.36 6.06 -4.19
N ALA A 115 -25.59 7.15 -4.26
CA ALA A 115 -25.79 8.21 -5.22
C ALA A 115 -24.44 8.77 -5.67
N THR A 116 -24.33 9.15 -6.93
CA THR A 116 -23.13 9.83 -7.48
C THR A 116 -23.58 10.90 -8.47
N GLY A 117 -22.88 12.03 -8.48
CA GLY A 117 -23.05 13.05 -9.51
C GLY A 117 -22.29 12.70 -10.77
N THR A 118 -22.85 13.11 -11.90
CA THR A 118 -22.16 13.29 -13.18
C THR A 118 -22.22 14.78 -13.54
N GLU A 119 -21.69 15.17 -14.72
CA GLU A 119 -21.57 16.59 -15.10
C GLU A 119 -22.88 17.39 -14.97
N ASP A 120 -24.01 16.81 -15.38
CA ASP A 120 -25.33 17.46 -15.44
C ASP A 120 -26.44 16.72 -14.69
N ARG A 121 -26.12 15.53 -14.14
CA ARG A 121 -27.11 14.59 -13.60
C ARG A 121 -26.65 13.98 -12.29
N MET A 122 -27.60 13.45 -11.55
CA MET A 122 -27.40 12.63 -10.38
C MET A 122 -27.87 11.21 -10.68
N VAL A 123 -27.01 10.24 -10.42
CA VAL A 123 -27.32 8.82 -10.58
C VAL A 123 -27.58 8.25 -9.19
N ILE A 124 -28.81 7.84 -8.92
CA ILE A 124 -29.23 7.26 -7.63
C ILE A 124 -29.50 5.78 -7.83
N CYS A 125 -28.71 4.93 -7.18
CA CYS A 125 -28.96 3.49 -7.15
C CYS A 125 -29.96 3.18 -6.04
N VAL A 126 -31.01 2.47 -6.42
CA VAL A 126 -32.08 2.10 -5.51
C VAL A 126 -32.42 0.63 -5.63
N THR A 127 -33.03 0.06 -4.59
CA THR A 127 -33.69 -1.24 -4.67
C THR A 127 -35.17 -1.10 -4.39
N ASN A 128 -35.97 -1.92 -5.06
CA ASN A 128 -37.38 -2.09 -4.72
C ASN A 128 -37.49 -3.29 -3.75
N PRO A 129 -37.90 -3.08 -2.49
CA PRO A 129 -37.97 -4.16 -1.48
C PRO A 129 -38.84 -5.34 -1.91
N ASN A 130 -39.90 -5.07 -2.69
CA ASN A 130 -40.84 -6.09 -3.16
C ASN A 130 -40.27 -6.90 -4.32
N LYS A 131 -39.51 -6.28 -5.22
CA LYS A 131 -38.95 -6.95 -6.41
C LYS A 131 -37.55 -7.51 -6.17
N LYS A 132 -36.83 -7.02 -5.15
CA LYS A 132 -35.41 -7.33 -4.86
C LYS A 132 -34.45 -7.08 -6.03
N ASN A 133 -34.85 -6.20 -6.96
CA ASN A 133 -34.05 -5.79 -8.11
C ASN A 133 -33.43 -4.42 -7.84
N VAL A 134 -32.35 -4.11 -8.56
CA VAL A 134 -31.71 -2.79 -8.54
C VAL A 134 -32.24 -1.96 -9.71
N SER A 135 -32.59 -0.72 -9.41
CA SER A 135 -32.93 0.29 -10.41
C SER A 135 -31.96 1.46 -10.29
N VAL A 136 -31.72 2.10 -11.42
CA VAL A 136 -30.97 3.35 -11.49
C VAL A 136 -31.98 4.45 -11.79
N LEU A 137 -31.99 5.48 -10.94
CA LEU A 137 -32.76 6.70 -11.11
C LEU A 137 -31.81 7.80 -11.59
N LEU A 138 -32.19 8.51 -12.65
CA LEU A 138 -31.47 9.67 -13.16
C LEU A 138 -32.27 10.92 -12.81
N ALA A 139 -31.68 11.78 -11.99
CA ALA A 139 -32.23 13.07 -11.65
C ALA A 139 -31.36 14.18 -12.23
N HIS A 140 -31.97 15.31 -12.57
CA HIS A 140 -31.25 16.53 -12.93
C HIS A 140 -31.80 17.69 -12.10
N GLU A 141 -31.04 18.78 -12.02
CA GLU A 141 -31.49 19.98 -11.32
C GLU A 141 -32.27 20.89 -12.27
N ALA A 142 -33.54 21.13 -11.97
CA ALA A 142 -34.39 22.10 -12.64
C ALA A 142 -34.44 23.41 -11.83
N ALA A 143 -34.41 24.56 -12.52
CA ALA A 143 -34.23 25.87 -11.89
C ALA A 143 -35.28 26.22 -10.82
N GLU A 144 -36.54 25.79 -10.99
CA GLU A 144 -37.66 26.13 -10.09
C GLU A 144 -38.12 24.95 -9.22
N GLU A 145 -37.89 23.71 -9.66
CA GLU A 145 -38.44 22.50 -9.05
C GLU A 145 -37.42 21.72 -8.21
N GLY A 146 -36.14 22.14 -8.21
CA GLY A 146 -35.05 21.41 -7.58
C GLY A 146 -34.69 20.14 -8.36
N LEU A 147 -34.38 19.04 -7.67
CA LEU A 147 -34.09 17.76 -8.32
C LEU A 147 -35.36 17.13 -8.91
N VAL A 148 -35.34 16.87 -10.21
CA VAL A 148 -36.42 16.23 -10.97
C VAL A 148 -35.93 14.91 -11.56
N LEU A 149 -36.74 13.85 -11.41
CA LEU A 149 -36.47 12.54 -11.99
C LEU A 149 -36.72 12.57 -13.50
N ASP A 150 -35.67 12.38 -14.30
CA ASP A 150 -35.73 12.31 -15.77
C ASP A 150 -36.10 10.89 -16.24
N ARG A 151 -35.34 9.89 -15.79
CA ARG A 151 -35.46 8.51 -16.25
C ARG A 151 -35.21 7.53 -15.12
N ASN A 152 -35.84 6.36 -15.19
CA ASN A 152 -35.40 5.19 -14.45
C ASN A 152 -35.20 4.00 -15.39
N PHE A 153 -34.32 3.08 -15.00
CA PHE A 153 -34.21 1.77 -15.64
C PHE A 153 -33.83 0.70 -14.63
N GLU A 154 -34.32 -0.51 -14.86
CA GLU A 154 -33.95 -1.68 -14.08
C GLU A 154 -32.65 -2.27 -14.61
N VAL A 155 -31.74 -2.65 -13.71
CA VAL A 155 -30.49 -3.31 -14.09
C VAL A 155 -30.75 -4.82 -14.22
N PRO A 156 -30.64 -5.39 -15.43
CA PRO A 156 -30.98 -6.79 -15.64
C PRO A 156 -30.14 -7.72 -14.77
N LYS A 157 -30.75 -8.80 -14.28
CA LYS A 157 -30.09 -9.92 -13.57
C LYS A 157 -29.50 -9.58 -12.19
N LEU A 158 -29.73 -8.39 -11.65
CA LEU A 158 -29.35 -8.06 -10.27
C LEU A 158 -30.49 -8.44 -9.32
N LYS A 159 -30.32 -9.53 -8.56
CA LYS A 159 -31.29 -9.99 -7.56
C LYS A 159 -30.62 -10.22 -6.22
N SER A 160 -31.33 -9.91 -5.13
CA SER A 160 -30.85 -10.17 -3.75
C SER A 160 -29.51 -9.50 -3.47
N ILE A 161 -29.44 -8.21 -3.79
CA ILE A 161 -28.24 -7.39 -3.64
C ILE A 161 -28.06 -7.00 -2.17
N GLU A 162 -26.84 -7.19 -1.66
CA GLU A 162 -26.42 -6.77 -0.33
C GLU A 162 -25.78 -5.38 -0.35
N TYR A 163 -25.01 -5.10 -1.41
CA TYR A 163 -24.31 -3.84 -1.62
C TYR A 163 -24.42 -3.42 -3.08
N CYS A 164 -24.68 -2.13 -3.34
CA CYS A 164 -24.57 -1.55 -4.67
C CYS A 164 -24.06 -0.10 -4.58
N SER A 165 -22.98 0.19 -5.30
CA SER A 165 -22.47 1.55 -5.46
C SER A 165 -22.41 1.94 -6.94
N ALA A 166 -22.83 3.16 -7.24
CA ALA A 166 -22.59 3.81 -8.52
C ALA A 166 -21.39 4.73 -8.42
N VAL A 167 -20.50 4.63 -9.41
CA VAL A 167 -19.36 5.53 -9.57
C VAL A 167 -19.46 6.18 -10.94
N ALA A 168 -19.35 7.50 -11.00
CA ALA A 168 -19.28 8.23 -12.27
C ALA A 168 -18.09 7.74 -13.11
N GLY A 169 -18.36 7.36 -14.36
CA GLY A 169 -17.33 6.97 -15.33
C GLY A 169 -16.93 8.13 -16.23
N ALA A 170 -16.37 7.82 -17.40
CA ALA A 170 -16.16 8.79 -18.47
C ALA A 170 -17.51 9.41 -18.92
N SER A 171 -17.47 10.59 -19.55
CA SER A 171 -18.66 11.39 -19.90
C SER A 171 -19.84 10.55 -20.42
N GLY A 172 -20.97 10.63 -19.72
CA GLY A 172 -22.20 9.90 -20.05
C GLY A 172 -22.25 8.43 -19.60
N THR A 173 -21.28 7.95 -18.83
CA THR A 173 -21.25 6.58 -18.31
C THR A 173 -21.28 6.52 -16.79
N VAL A 174 -21.87 5.46 -16.25
CA VAL A 174 -21.80 5.09 -14.84
C VAL A 174 -21.32 3.66 -14.72
N LYS A 175 -20.42 3.41 -13.77
CA LYS A 175 -19.98 2.07 -13.41
C LYS A 175 -20.69 1.65 -12.14
N LEU A 176 -21.42 0.55 -12.20
CA LEU A 176 -22.06 -0.05 -11.04
C LEU A 176 -21.17 -1.14 -10.49
N PHE A 177 -21.05 -1.18 -9.17
CA PHE A 177 -20.43 -2.24 -8.41
C PHE A 177 -21.48 -2.86 -7.50
N TRP A 178 -21.53 -4.18 -7.40
CA TRP A 178 -22.49 -4.84 -6.52
C TRP A 178 -22.01 -6.18 -5.99
N LYS A 179 -22.54 -6.53 -4.81
CA LYS A 179 -22.38 -7.84 -4.18
C LYS A 179 -23.76 -8.45 -3.93
N GLU A 180 -23.94 -9.71 -4.32
CA GLU A 180 -25.14 -10.51 -4.03
C GLU A 180 -24.99 -11.19 -2.66
N GLN A 181 -26.09 -11.33 -1.89
CA GLN A 181 -26.07 -11.86 -0.51
C GLN A 181 -25.34 -13.20 -0.34
N LYS A 182 -25.45 -14.11 -1.32
CA LYS A 182 -24.84 -15.46 -1.25
C LYS A 182 -23.51 -15.57 -2.02
N ARG A 183 -23.12 -14.53 -2.77
CA ARG A 183 -21.85 -14.54 -3.50
C ARG A 183 -20.76 -13.90 -2.65
N LYS A 184 -19.57 -14.49 -2.75
CA LYS A 184 -18.33 -13.95 -2.17
C LYS A 184 -17.64 -12.96 -3.11
N SER A 185 -18.14 -12.82 -4.34
CA SER A 185 -17.52 -11.98 -5.35
C SER A 185 -18.15 -10.59 -5.40
N LEU A 186 -17.31 -9.57 -5.59
CA LEU A 186 -17.75 -8.25 -6.04
C LEU A 186 -17.76 -8.23 -7.57
N LEU A 187 -18.86 -7.76 -8.14
CA LEU A 187 -19.07 -7.65 -9.58
C LEU A 187 -19.15 -6.19 -10.00
N SER A 188 -18.85 -5.92 -11.27
CA SER A 188 -19.06 -4.60 -11.86
C SER A 188 -19.54 -4.66 -13.31
N ALA A 189 -20.20 -3.59 -13.74
CA ALA A 189 -20.59 -3.35 -15.13
C ALA A 189 -20.72 -1.85 -15.40
N SER A 190 -20.40 -1.42 -16.62
CA SER A 190 -20.56 -0.03 -17.06
C SER A 190 -21.84 0.13 -17.89
N PHE A 191 -22.51 1.26 -17.69
CA PHE A 191 -23.76 1.63 -18.35
C PHE A 191 -23.65 3.02 -18.93
N LYS A 192 -24.17 3.22 -20.14
CA LYS A 192 -24.37 4.56 -20.71
C LYS A 192 -25.71 5.10 -20.25
N LEU A 193 -25.73 6.34 -19.81
CA LEU A 193 -26.92 6.96 -19.20
C LEU A 193 -28.02 7.26 -20.23
N ASP A 194 -27.63 7.59 -21.46
CA ASP A 194 -28.57 8.00 -22.51
C ASP A 194 -29.12 6.83 -23.34
N GLU A 195 -28.44 5.69 -23.33
CA GLU A 195 -28.87 4.49 -24.05
C GLU A 195 -29.81 3.66 -23.19
N LYS A 196 -30.93 3.18 -23.76
CA LYS A 196 -31.67 2.09 -23.12
C LYS A 196 -30.74 0.88 -23.07
N PRO A 197 -30.61 0.16 -21.94
CA PRO A 197 -29.79 -1.03 -21.87
C PRO A 197 -30.28 -2.07 -22.89
N ALA A 198 -29.63 -2.12 -24.06
CA ALA A 198 -29.92 -3.09 -25.11
C ALA A 198 -28.95 -4.26 -24.93
N GLY A 199 -29.46 -5.39 -24.43
CA GLY A 199 -28.65 -6.58 -24.14
C GLY A 199 -28.18 -6.68 -22.69
N SER A 200 -27.45 -7.75 -22.38
CA SER A 200 -26.82 -7.93 -21.06
C SER A 200 -25.50 -7.17 -21.03
N PRO A 201 -25.24 -6.30 -20.05
CA PRO A 201 -23.93 -5.65 -19.92
C PRO A 201 -22.85 -6.70 -19.70
N SER A 202 -21.62 -6.41 -20.14
CA SER A 202 -20.47 -7.23 -19.78
C SER A 202 -20.21 -7.11 -18.29
N ILE A 203 -20.29 -8.23 -17.57
CA ILE A 203 -20.08 -8.29 -16.12
C ILE A 203 -18.66 -8.75 -15.86
N SER A 204 -17.91 -7.96 -15.09
CA SER A 204 -16.55 -8.28 -14.66
C SER A 204 -16.54 -8.64 -13.17
N THR A 205 -15.75 -9.66 -12.80
CA THR A 205 -15.48 -9.98 -11.39
C THR A 205 -14.30 -9.15 -10.91
N ILE A 206 -14.52 -8.30 -9.91
CA ILE A 206 -13.50 -7.42 -9.34
C ILE A 206 -12.63 -8.18 -8.33
N SER A 207 -13.26 -8.95 -7.44
CA SER A 207 -12.63 -9.76 -6.40
C SER A 207 -13.50 -10.95 -6.07
N THR A 208 -12.90 -12.06 -5.62
CA THR A 208 -13.58 -13.31 -5.27
C THR A 208 -13.71 -13.55 -3.76
N GLU A 209 -13.07 -12.72 -2.91
CA GLU A 209 -12.98 -12.92 -1.46
C GLU A 209 -13.57 -11.76 -0.64
N VAL A 210 -14.76 -11.28 -1.02
CA VAL A 210 -15.43 -10.15 -0.39
C VAL A 210 -16.53 -10.64 0.55
N PHE A 211 -16.40 -10.32 1.85
CA PHE A 211 -17.44 -10.55 2.85
C PHE A 211 -18.40 -9.37 2.92
N GLN A 212 -17.86 -8.15 3.06
CA GLN A 212 -18.62 -6.91 3.17
C GLN A 212 -17.89 -5.80 2.43
N VAL A 213 -18.60 -4.97 1.68
CA VAL A 213 -18.02 -3.76 1.07
C VAL A 213 -18.45 -2.56 1.91
N ALA A 214 -17.48 -1.70 2.25
CA ALA A 214 -17.75 -0.45 2.93
C ALA A 214 -18.06 0.66 1.92
N GLU A 215 -17.12 0.89 1.01
CA GLU A 215 -17.20 1.98 0.05
C GLU A 215 -16.37 1.69 -1.21
N ILE A 216 -16.81 2.23 -2.34
CA ILE A 216 -16.02 2.31 -3.57
C ILE A 216 -16.09 3.74 -4.08
N VAL A 217 -14.96 4.42 -4.13
CA VAL A 217 -14.88 5.82 -4.53
C VAL A 217 -14.03 6.02 -5.78
N PRO A 218 -14.42 6.91 -6.71
CA PRO A 218 -13.60 7.26 -7.86
C PRO A 218 -12.35 8.02 -7.41
N LEU A 219 -11.21 7.69 -8.00
CA LEU A 219 -9.98 8.45 -7.80
C LEU A 219 -10.00 9.73 -8.68
N ASN A 220 -8.82 10.22 -9.07
CA ASN A 220 -8.70 11.42 -9.90
C ASN A 220 -9.05 11.16 -11.37
N ASP A 221 -9.12 9.90 -11.79
CA ASP A 221 -9.52 9.48 -13.11
C ASP A 221 -10.67 8.44 -13.02
N PRO A 222 -11.49 8.30 -14.07
CA PRO A 222 -12.67 7.44 -14.03
C PRO A 222 -12.35 5.94 -14.09
N ASP A 223 -11.13 5.54 -14.45
CA ASP A 223 -10.75 4.13 -14.60
C ASP A 223 -10.18 3.53 -13.31
N HIS A 224 -9.76 4.38 -12.37
CA HIS A 224 -9.27 3.97 -11.06
C HIS A 224 -10.28 4.26 -9.94
N GLN A 225 -10.48 3.27 -9.09
CA GLN A 225 -11.32 3.41 -7.89
C GLN A 225 -10.56 2.90 -6.67
N LEU A 226 -10.80 3.50 -5.50
CA LEU A 226 -10.43 2.89 -4.22
C LEU A 226 -11.59 2.02 -3.75
N MET A 227 -11.29 0.81 -3.31
CA MET A 227 -12.25 -0.08 -2.66
C MET A 227 -11.85 -0.28 -1.20
N LEU A 228 -12.82 -0.14 -0.29
CA LEU A 228 -12.70 -0.53 1.12
C LEU A 228 -13.62 -1.73 1.40
N TRP A 229 -13.09 -2.82 1.95
CA TRP A 229 -13.89 -4.03 2.19
C TRP A 229 -13.38 -4.87 3.36
N LYS A 230 -14.22 -5.79 3.85
CA LYS A 230 -13.81 -6.92 4.68
C LYS A 230 -13.72 -8.16 3.82
N ARG A 231 -12.66 -8.93 4.04
CA ARG A 231 -12.50 -10.25 3.43
C ARG A 231 -13.36 -11.28 4.15
N ASN A 232 -13.59 -12.40 3.47
CA ASN A 232 -14.23 -13.57 4.07
C ASN A 232 -13.21 -14.40 4.89
N ASP A 233 -12.55 -13.75 5.84
CA ASP A 233 -11.64 -14.35 6.80
C ASP A 233 -12.13 -14.14 8.24
N LYS A 234 -11.42 -14.72 9.20
CA LYS A 234 -11.78 -14.63 10.63
C LYS A 234 -11.18 -13.38 11.30
N GLU A 235 -10.46 -12.53 10.56
CA GLU A 235 -9.71 -11.43 11.16
C GLU A 235 -10.58 -10.21 11.45
N ASN A 236 -11.73 -10.06 10.79
CA ASN A 236 -12.67 -8.95 10.96
C ASN A 236 -12.03 -7.56 10.74
N LYS A 237 -10.98 -7.50 9.90
CA LYS A 237 -10.25 -6.27 9.57
C LYS A 237 -10.81 -5.62 8.30
N TRP A 238 -10.69 -4.30 8.21
CA TRP A 238 -10.90 -3.56 6.96
C TRP A 238 -9.65 -3.61 6.09
N TYR A 239 -9.86 -3.79 4.80
CA TYR A 239 -8.85 -3.82 3.75
C TYR A 239 -9.10 -2.69 2.77
N TYR A 240 -8.06 -2.31 2.05
CA TYR A 240 -8.14 -1.36 0.95
C TYR A 240 -7.34 -1.84 -0.26
N GLY A 241 -7.67 -1.31 -1.43
CA GLY A 241 -7.05 -1.71 -2.69
C GLY A 241 -7.56 -0.87 -3.84
N LEU A 242 -6.77 -0.78 -4.90
CA LEU A 242 -7.14 0.01 -6.07
C LEU A 242 -7.73 -0.89 -7.14
N ILE A 243 -8.90 -0.55 -7.64
CA ILE A 243 -9.47 -1.15 -8.84
C ILE A 243 -8.88 -0.39 -10.02
N SER A 244 -8.17 -1.09 -10.90
CA SER A 244 -7.66 -0.53 -12.16
C SER A 244 -8.11 -1.43 -13.30
N GLN A 245 -8.67 -0.83 -14.36
CA GLN A 245 -9.13 -1.55 -15.55
C GLN A 245 -10.07 -2.73 -15.24
N GLY A 246 -10.86 -2.63 -14.17
CA GLY A 246 -11.82 -3.66 -13.77
C GLY A 246 -11.23 -4.84 -12.99
N ALA A 247 -10.00 -4.73 -12.49
CA ALA A 247 -9.39 -5.70 -11.59
C ALA A 247 -8.95 -5.04 -10.28
N LEU A 248 -9.22 -5.69 -9.14
CA LEU A 248 -8.66 -5.26 -7.87
C LEU A 248 -7.17 -5.57 -7.83
N THR A 249 -6.37 -4.53 -7.64
CA THR A 249 -4.95 -4.66 -7.38
C THR A 249 -4.74 -4.86 -5.89
N ASP A 250 -4.15 -6.00 -5.55
CA ASP A 250 -3.81 -6.40 -4.18
C ASP A 250 -4.98 -6.52 -3.18
N GLU A 251 -5.26 -7.76 -2.79
CA GLU A 251 -6.38 -8.06 -1.89
C GLU A 251 -5.98 -8.14 -0.40
N HIS A 252 -4.76 -7.75 -0.02
CA HIS A 252 -4.20 -8.06 1.31
C HIS A 252 -3.81 -6.82 2.14
N ALA A 253 -3.91 -5.60 1.60
CA ALA A 253 -3.55 -4.41 2.36
C ALA A 253 -4.63 -4.07 3.40
N ILE A 254 -4.23 -4.11 4.68
CA ILE A 254 -5.09 -3.73 5.81
C ILE A 254 -5.20 -2.21 5.87
N LEU A 255 -6.42 -1.69 6.04
CA LEU A 255 -6.69 -0.28 6.24
C LEU A 255 -6.07 0.19 7.57
N PRO A 256 -5.06 1.07 7.55
CA PRO A 256 -4.40 1.54 8.76
C PRO A 256 -5.38 2.22 9.73
N TYR A 257 -5.11 2.13 11.03
CA TYR A 257 -5.89 2.78 12.10
C TYR A 257 -7.35 2.32 12.26
N SER A 258 -7.78 1.38 11.42
CA SER A 258 -9.14 0.82 11.42
C SER A 258 -9.15 -0.67 11.72
N GLU A 259 -8.05 -1.22 12.25
CA GLU A 259 -7.86 -2.67 12.42
C GLU A 259 -8.85 -3.28 13.42
N LYS A 260 -9.37 -2.46 14.35
CA LYS A 260 -10.35 -2.89 15.35
C LYS A 260 -11.76 -2.33 15.10
N ASN A 261 -11.96 -1.58 14.02
CA ASN A 261 -13.24 -0.94 13.76
C ASN A 261 -14.24 -1.99 13.25
N VAL A 262 -15.37 -2.12 13.94
CA VAL A 262 -16.43 -3.06 13.56
C VAL A 262 -17.32 -2.44 12.46
N VAL A 263 -17.57 -1.14 12.57
CA VAL A 263 -18.43 -0.36 11.69
C VAL A 263 -17.73 -0.08 10.34
N ALA A 264 -18.51 0.01 9.26
CA ALA A 264 -18.01 0.30 7.93
C ALA A 264 -17.50 1.75 7.82
N PRO A 265 -16.25 1.97 7.38
CA PRO A 265 -15.77 3.31 7.07
C PRO A 265 -16.49 3.88 5.84
N ALA A 266 -16.65 5.19 5.81
CA ALA A 266 -17.12 5.94 4.65
C ALA A 266 -15.99 6.82 4.11
N VAL A 267 -15.99 7.09 2.81
CA VAL A 267 -14.94 7.87 2.13
C VAL A 267 -15.57 8.95 1.28
N ASP A 268 -14.99 10.16 1.31
CA ASP A 268 -15.27 11.19 0.31
C ASP A 268 -13.99 11.96 -0.04
N LYS A 269 -14.03 12.69 -1.17
CA LYS A 269 -12.93 13.52 -1.64
C LYS A 269 -13.33 14.99 -1.71
N ASP A 270 -12.40 15.87 -1.35
CA ASP A 270 -12.61 17.31 -1.53
C ASP A 270 -12.36 17.75 -2.99
N VAL A 271 -12.68 19.01 -3.28
CA VAL A 271 -12.48 19.64 -4.60
C VAL A 271 -11.00 19.72 -5.04
N LYS A 272 -10.05 19.49 -4.13
CA LYS A 272 -8.61 19.47 -4.40
C LYS A 272 -8.09 18.03 -4.58
N GLY A 273 -8.96 17.02 -4.48
CA GLY A 273 -8.61 15.61 -4.57
C GLY A 273 -7.98 15.03 -3.30
N ASN A 274 -8.11 15.69 -2.14
CA ASN A 274 -7.74 15.08 -0.87
C ASN A 274 -8.86 14.14 -0.44
N PHE A 275 -8.50 12.94 0.00
CA PHE A 275 -9.46 11.95 0.46
C PHE A 275 -9.54 11.91 1.97
N TYR A 276 -10.75 11.72 2.48
CA TYR A 276 -11.05 11.62 3.89
C TYR A 276 -11.81 10.32 4.14
N ILE A 277 -11.52 9.67 5.27
CA ILE A 277 -12.18 8.45 5.70
C ILE A 277 -12.79 8.73 7.07
N GLY A 278 -14.11 8.58 7.16
CA GLY A 278 -14.84 8.66 8.42
C GLY A 278 -15.16 7.26 8.93
N ALA A 279 -14.90 7.00 10.20
CA ALA A 279 -15.30 5.76 10.85
C ALA A 279 -15.73 6.00 12.30
N THR A 280 -16.62 5.15 12.82
CA THR A 280 -16.96 5.12 14.24
C THR A 280 -15.96 4.22 14.96
N GLY A 281 -15.11 4.81 15.81
CA GLY A 281 -14.09 4.11 16.59
C GLY A 281 -14.68 3.33 17.77
N LEU A 282 -13.86 2.49 18.40
CA LEU A 282 -14.24 1.61 19.52
C LEU A 282 -14.89 2.34 20.72
N ASN A 283 -14.50 3.59 20.97
CA ASN A 283 -15.01 4.40 22.07
C ASN A 283 -16.27 5.20 21.68
N LYS A 284 -16.95 4.82 20.59
CA LYS A 284 -18.09 5.57 20.02
C LYS A 284 -17.75 7.02 19.65
N GLN A 285 -16.48 7.27 19.31
CA GLN A 285 -16.00 8.56 18.82
C GLN A 285 -15.84 8.49 17.31
N PHE A 286 -16.08 9.59 16.63
CA PHE A 286 -15.76 9.71 15.22
C PHE A 286 -14.25 9.81 15.03
N VAL A 287 -13.73 8.98 14.14
CA VAL A 287 -12.35 9.03 13.67
C VAL A 287 -12.38 9.54 12.25
N LEU A 288 -11.64 10.63 12.01
CA LEU A 288 -11.45 11.18 10.68
C LEU A 288 -10.00 10.96 10.25
N ASP A 289 -9.81 10.03 9.34
CA ASP A 289 -8.54 9.78 8.66
C ASP A 289 -8.52 10.50 7.30
N SER A 290 -7.35 10.64 6.71
CA SER A 290 -7.17 11.14 5.35
C SER A 290 -6.04 10.41 4.66
N PHE A 291 -6.17 10.24 3.35
CA PHE A 291 -5.11 9.67 2.53
C PHE A 291 -4.88 10.48 1.26
N SER A 292 -3.75 10.22 0.63
CA SER A 292 -3.38 10.82 -0.64
C SER A 292 -2.84 9.74 -1.57
N ILE A 293 -3.14 9.88 -2.85
CA ILE A 293 -2.53 9.04 -3.88
C ILE A 293 -1.17 9.63 -4.21
N TYR A 294 -0.16 8.79 -4.39
CA TYR A 294 1.18 9.21 -4.77
C TYR A 294 1.77 8.27 -5.81
N ASN A 295 2.78 8.76 -6.54
CA ASN A 295 3.58 7.94 -7.42
C ASN A 295 4.85 7.45 -6.69
N PRO A 296 5.04 6.13 -6.53
CA PRO A 296 6.25 5.61 -5.88
C PRO A 296 7.55 5.92 -6.62
N MET A 297 7.50 6.35 -7.88
CA MET A 297 8.71 6.77 -8.60
C MET A 297 9.31 8.08 -8.09
N HIS A 298 8.53 8.96 -7.48
CA HIS A 298 8.98 10.30 -7.04
C HIS A 298 8.45 10.70 -5.66
N TRP A 299 8.25 9.71 -4.77
CA TRP A 299 7.70 9.94 -3.44
C TRP A 299 8.63 10.76 -2.53
N ILE A 300 9.96 10.62 -2.69
CA ILE A 300 10.91 11.45 -1.94
C ILE A 300 10.76 12.91 -2.39
N THR A 301 10.70 13.13 -3.69
CA THR A 301 10.55 14.45 -4.32
C THR A 301 9.28 15.17 -3.88
N ASP A 302 8.15 14.46 -3.89
CA ASP A 302 6.84 15.08 -3.66
C ASP A 302 6.49 15.22 -2.18
N PHE A 303 6.92 14.27 -1.34
CA PHE A 303 6.46 14.19 0.06
C PHE A 303 7.56 14.43 1.08
N ILE A 304 8.79 14.00 0.81
CA ILE A 304 9.89 14.08 1.78
C ILE A 304 10.65 15.38 1.63
N LEU A 305 11.21 15.68 0.46
CA LEU A 305 12.05 16.87 0.24
C LEU A 305 11.38 18.19 0.61
N PRO A 306 10.08 18.45 0.31
CA PRO A 306 9.47 19.73 0.64
C PRO A 306 9.43 20.03 2.14
N LYS A 307 9.45 19.00 2.98
CA LYS A 307 9.37 19.12 4.45
C LYS A 307 10.68 18.79 5.17
N LYS A 308 11.49 17.91 4.57
CA LYS A 308 12.64 17.26 5.21
C LYS A 308 13.92 17.35 4.37
N GLY A 309 13.95 18.14 3.28
CA GLY A 309 15.10 18.22 2.37
C GLY A 309 16.41 18.64 3.05
N SER A 310 16.35 19.45 4.11
CA SER A 310 17.50 19.85 4.92
C SER A 310 17.88 18.86 6.04
N LEU A 311 17.10 17.78 6.21
CA LEU A 311 17.42 16.69 7.14
C LEU A 311 18.29 15.65 6.46
N THR A 312 18.74 14.63 7.19
CA THR A 312 19.65 13.59 6.66
C THR A 312 18.99 12.21 6.63
N LEU A 313 19.71 11.20 6.12
CA LEU A 313 19.24 9.81 6.14
C LEU A 313 18.95 9.28 7.54
N LYS A 314 19.47 9.91 8.60
CA LYS A 314 19.17 9.58 10.00
C LYS A 314 17.78 10.02 10.47
N ASP A 315 17.17 10.92 9.72
CA ASP A 315 15.90 11.57 10.08
C ASP A 315 14.69 11.02 9.35
N ILE A 316 14.94 10.14 8.38
CA ILE A 316 13.91 9.50 7.60
C ILE A 316 14.05 7.99 7.68
N VAL A 317 13.00 7.32 7.25
CA VAL A 317 13.02 5.89 6.95
C VAL A 317 12.77 5.66 5.46
N ILE A 318 13.55 4.80 4.83
CA ILE A 318 13.40 4.43 3.42
C ILE A 318 13.23 2.92 3.26
N PRO A 319 12.54 2.46 2.20
CA PRO A 319 12.44 1.05 1.90
C PRO A 319 13.74 0.53 1.26
N GLY A 320 14.22 -0.61 1.75
CA GLY A 320 15.40 -1.32 1.27
C GLY A 320 15.07 -2.77 0.88
N SER A 321 15.86 -3.31 -0.05
CA SER A 321 15.67 -4.65 -0.62
C SER A 321 16.86 -5.55 -0.36
N HIS A 322 16.59 -6.71 0.24
CA HIS A 322 17.58 -7.76 0.52
C HIS A 322 17.86 -8.61 -0.72
N ASP A 323 19.14 -8.90 -0.99
CA ASP A 323 19.58 -9.65 -2.17
C ASP A 323 18.87 -9.17 -3.45
N ALA A 324 18.89 -7.85 -3.66
CA ALA A 324 17.90 -7.18 -4.49
C ALA A 324 17.91 -7.62 -5.95
N GLY A 325 19.04 -8.10 -6.46
CA GLY A 325 19.16 -8.62 -7.83
C GLY A 325 18.65 -10.05 -8.02
N MET A 326 18.07 -10.68 -7.00
CA MET A 326 17.60 -12.07 -7.04
C MET A 326 16.10 -12.17 -7.34
N SER A 327 15.68 -11.55 -8.44
CA SER A 327 14.32 -11.70 -9.00
C SER A 327 14.27 -12.66 -10.21
N ILE A 328 15.43 -13.14 -10.64
CA ILE A 328 15.62 -14.05 -11.76
C ILE A 328 16.78 -14.97 -11.41
N LEU A 329 16.72 -16.23 -11.84
CA LEU A 329 17.82 -17.18 -11.71
C LEU A 329 18.43 -17.42 -13.09
N ASN A 330 19.50 -16.69 -13.41
CA ASN A 330 20.18 -16.84 -14.69
C ASN A 330 21.06 -18.10 -14.76
N ALA A 331 21.58 -18.55 -13.62
CA ALA A 331 22.32 -19.80 -13.51
C ALA A 331 22.47 -20.26 -12.06
N ALA A 332 22.62 -21.58 -11.88
CA ALA A 332 23.11 -22.15 -10.63
C ALA A 332 24.63 -22.01 -10.50
N GLY A 333 25.12 -21.93 -9.27
CA GLY A 333 26.54 -21.85 -8.93
C GLY A 333 26.88 -22.60 -7.65
N GLY A 334 28.17 -22.80 -7.43
CA GLY A 334 28.72 -23.42 -6.22
C GLY A 334 28.57 -24.93 -6.17
N LYS A 335 28.73 -25.49 -4.97
CA LYS A 335 28.60 -26.93 -4.71
C LYS A 335 27.12 -27.29 -4.68
N ASN A 336 26.81 -28.51 -5.15
CA ASN A 336 25.45 -29.04 -5.24
C ASN A 336 24.51 -28.23 -6.15
N MET A 337 24.96 -27.75 -7.31
CA MET A 337 24.13 -26.99 -8.26
C MET A 337 22.78 -27.65 -8.60
N GLY A 338 22.69 -28.99 -8.54
CA GLY A 338 21.46 -29.73 -8.84
C GLY A 338 20.32 -29.54 -7.83
N ILE A 339 20.55 -28.90 -6.68
CA ILE A 339 19.49 -28.53 -5.74
C ILE A 339 19.04 -27.07 -5.88
N ILE A 340 19.63 -26.31 -6.81
CA ILE A 340 19.34 -24.88 -6.99
C ILE A 340 18.21 -24.66 -7.97
N ASN A 341 17.24 -23.85 -7.55
CA ASN A 341 16.16 -23.38 -8.39
C ASN A 341 15.56 -22.09 -7.84
N GLU A 342 14.54 -21.57 -8.52
CA GLU A 342 13.93 -20.30 -8.16
C GLU A 342 13.33 -20.29 -6.74
N CYS A 343 12.81 -21.42 -6.26
CA CYS A 343 12.12 -21.53 -4.98
C CYS A 343 13.06 -21.29 -3.77
N ASN A 344 14.33 -21.71 -3.85
CA ASN A 344 15.30 -21.53 -2.76
C ASN A 344 16.36 -20.46 -3.03
N THR A 345 16.21 -19.69 -4.11
CA THR A 345 17.22 -18.70 -4.52
C THR A 345 16.65 -17.31 -4.77
N LEU A 346 15.38 -17.19 -5.21
CA LEU A 346 14.78 -15.89 -5.44
C LEU A 346 14.31 -15.26 -4.12
N THR A 347 14.74 -14.03 -3.88
CA THR A 347 14.33 -13.23 -2.72
C THR A 347 13.36 -12.11 -3.11
N GLN A 348 13.35 -11.74 -4.40
CA GLN A 348 12.54 -10.67 -4.96
C GLN A 348 11.64 -11.19 -6.09
N ILE A 349 10.53 -10.49 -6.34
CA ILE A 349 9.62 -10.79 -7.47
C ILE A 349 9.85 -9.80 -8.63
N LYS A 350 10.37 -8.62 -8.33
CA LYS A 350 10.62 -7.55 -9.30
C LYS A 350 12.12 -7.40 -9.49
N ASN A 351 12.54 -7.15 -10.72
CA ASN A 351 13.90 -6.71 -11.00
C ASN A 351 14.18 -5.31 -10.43
N ILE A 352 15.43 -4.85 -10.48
CA ILE A 352 15.82 -3.54 -9.93
C ILE A 352 15.00 -2.37 -10.53
N ASP A 353 14.71 -2.36 -11.83
CA ASP A 353 13.84 -1.34 -12.45
C ASP A 353 12.43 -1.35 -11.81
N GLY A 354 11.83 -2.53 -11.67
CA GLY A 354 10.52 -2.71 -11.04
C GLY A 354 10.52 -2.33 -9.55
N GLN A 355 11.61 -2.58 -8.82
CA GLN A 355 11.77 -2.17 -7.43
C GLN A 355 11.94 -0.65 -7.29
N LEU A 356 12.74 0.00 -8.15
CA LEU A 356 12.86 1.46 -8.21
C LEU A 356 11.51 2.13 -8.46
N ARG A 357 10.74 1.59 -9.43
CA ARG A 357 9.36 2.01 -9.73
C ARG A 357 8.38 1.76 -8.59
N SER A 358 8.71 0.84 -7.70
CA SER A 358 7.98 0.58 -6.46
C SER A 358 8.37 1.48 -5.30
N GLY A 359 9.32 2.39 -5.48
CA GLY A 359 9.76 3.31 -4.44
C GLY A 359 10.93 2.83 -3.59
N ILE A 360 11.52 1.67 -3.91
CA ILE A 360 12.72 1.16 -3.23
C ILE A 360 13.91 2.08 -3.53
N ARG A 361 14.68 2.42 -2.49
CA ARG A 361 15.79 3.40 -2.58
C ARG A 361 17.10 2.87 -2.03
N MET A 362 17.11 1.71 -1.39
CA MET A 362 18.34 1.02 -0.99
C MET A 362 18.34 -0.43 -1.49
N PHE A 363 19.44 -0.84 -2.11
CA PHE A 363 19.61 -2.16 -2.71
C PHE A 363 20.86 -2.81 -2.14
N ASP A 364 20.71 -4.01 -1.57
CA ASP A 364 21.84 -4.90 -1.29
C ASP A 364 22.16 -5.74 -2.51
N LEU A 365 23.37 -5.60 -3.03
CA LEU A 365 23.85 -6.25 -4.23
C LEU A 365 25.12 -7.03 -3.93
N ARG A 366 25.12 -8.32 -4.26
CA ARG A 366 26.29 -9.19 -4.13
C ARG A 366 26.76 -9.55 -5.52
N LEU A 367 28.03 -9.33 -5.85
CA LEU A 367 28.51 -9.47 -7.21
C LEU A 367 29.45 -10.65 -7.39
N ASP A 368 29.39 -11.26 -8.57
CA ASP A 368 30.34 -12.27 -8.99
C ASP A 368 30.46 -12.32 -10.52
N LEU A 369 31.51 -12.96 -11.01
CA LEU A 369 31.78 -13.11 -12.43
C LEU A 369 31.09 -14.37 -12.98
N TYR A 370 30.20 -14.19 -13.95
CA TYR A 370 29.55 -15.28 -14.67
C TYR A 370 29.65 -15.06 -16.18
N LYS A 371 30.20 -16.04 -16.90
CA LYS A 371 30.42 -15.97 -18.36
C LYS A 371 31.16 -14.70 -18.81
N GLY A 372 32.12 -14.25 -18.01
CA GLY A 372 32.95 -13.08 -18.31
C GLY A 372 32.29 -11.74 -18.02
N GLU A 373 31.11 -11.72 -17.41
CA GLU A 373 30.39 -10.50 -17.06
C GLU A 373 29.98 -10.50 -15.58
N LEU A 374 29.76 -9.31 -15.00
CA LEU A 374 29.32 -9.19 -13.61
C LEU A 374 27.82 -9.42 -13.48
N TYR A 375 27.45 -10.35 -12.62
CA TYR A 375 26.08 -10.65 -12.24
C TYR A 375 25.91 -10.46 -10.74
N THR A 376 24.69 -10.15 -10.31
CA THR A 376 24.34 -10.30 -8.90
C THR A 376 24.32 -11.77 -8.54
N LYS A 377 24.43 -12.10 -7.25
CA LYS A 377 24.37 -13.47 -6.78
C LYS A 377 23.65 -13.61 -5.45
N HIS A 378 23.19 -14.82 -5.18
CA HIS A 378 22.83 -15.31 -3.87
C HIS A 378 23.79 -16.43 -3.49
N ALA A 379 24.52 -16.27 -2.38
CA ALA A 379 25.43 -17.29 -1.88
C ALA A 379 25.69 -17.08 -0.38
N PRO A 380 25.81 -18.15 0.42
CA PRO A 380 26.24 -18.07 1.82
C PRO A 380 27.74 -17.72 1.99
N SER A 381 28.50 -17.69 0.89
CA SER A 381 29.95 -17.47 0.88
C SER A 381 30.34 -16.32 -0.05
N ASN A 382 31.49 -15.71 0.22
CA ASN A 382 32.04 -14.62 -0.59
C ASN A 382 32.37 -15.05 -2.03
N CYS A 383 32.80 -16.28 -2.26
CA CYS A 383 33.05 -16.84 -3.58
C CYS A 383 32.07 -17.97 -3.89
N MET A 384 31.60 -18.03 -5.13
CA MET A 384 30.57 -18.98 -5.54
C MET A 384 31.01 -20.44 -5.35
N GLU A 385 32.27 -20.80 -5.55
CA GLU A 385 32.80 -22.16 -5.45
C GLU A 385 32.81 -22.68 -4.01
N ASP A 386 32.87 -21.77 -3.04
CA ASP A 386 32.82 -22.09 -1.61
C ASP A 386 31.38 -22.16 -1.11
N ALA A 387 30.43 -21.64 -1.88
CA ALA A 387 29.03 -21.68 -1.55
C ALA A 387 28.48 -23.10 -1.72
N ILE A 388 27.69 -23.54 -0.76
CA ILE A 388 26.74 -24.62 -0.97
C ILE A 388 25.46 -23.95 -1.41
N ALA A 389 24.92 -24.34 -2.56
CA ALA A 389 23.69 -23.77 -3.08
C ALA A 389 23.79 -22.26 -3.35
N GLY A 390 24.46 -21.87 -4.45
CA GLY A 390 24.47 -20.49 -4.93
C GLY A 390 23.76 -20.31 -6.27
N GLY A 391 23.39 -19.08 -6.59
CA GLY A 391 22.77 -18.73 -7.87
C GLY A 391 23.12 -17.33 -8.33
N TYR A 392 23.07 -17.13 -9.65
CA TYR A 392 23.33 -15.85 -10.32
C TYR A 392 22.01 -15.17 -10.67
N GLY A 393 21.88 -13.92 -10.24
CA GLY A 393 20.73 -13.06 -10.42
C GLY A 393 20.83 -12.17 -11.65
N GLU A 394 20.38 -10.92 -11.55
CA GLU A 394 20.45 -9.93 -12.62
C GLU A 394 21.88 -9.57 -13.06
N LYS A 395 22.03 -9.24 -14.34
CA LYS A 395 23.30 -8.70 -14.87
C LYS A 395 23.53 -7.29 -14.35
N LEU A 396 24.73 -7.00 -13.82
CA LEU A 396 25.05 -5.70 -13.23
C LEU A 396 24.85 -4.53 -14.20
N SER A 397 25.20 -4.71 -15.48
CA SER A 397 25.00 -3.66 -16.49
C SER A 397 23.53 -3.23 -16.62
N SER A 398 22.60 -4.17 -16.52
CA SER A 398 21.16 -3.90 -16.57
C SER A 398 20.69 -3.17 -15.30
N VAL A 399 21.22 -3.56 -14.15
CA VAL A 399 20.97 -2.91 -12.85
C VAL A 399 21.40 -1.45 -12.91
N LEU A 400 22.65 -1.17 -13.29
CA LEU A 400 23.20 0.19 -13.35
C LEU A 400 22.48 1.05 -14.40
N GLN A 401 22.11 0.48 -15.56
CA GLN A 401 21.33 1.19 -16.57
C GLN A 401 19.95 1.57 -16.06
N SER A 402 19.30 0.70 -15.28
CA SER A 402 17.99 0.97 -14.67
C SER A 402 18.07 2.11 -13.66
N VAL A 403 19.08 2.10 -12.79
CA VAL A 403 19.34 3.20 -11.83
C VAL A 403 19.58 4.53 -12.56
N LYS A 404 20.42 4.52 -13.60
CA LYS A 404 20.73 5.71 -14.40
C LYS A 404 19.49 6.28 -15.07
N ARG A 405 18.67 5.43 -15.70
CA ARG A 405 17.41 5.84 -16.33
C ARG A 405 16.46 6.41 -15.29
N PHE A 406 16.31 5.73 -14.16
CA PHE A 406 15.43 6.16 -13.08
C PHE A 406 15.79 7.55 -12.55
N LEU A 407 17.06 7.82 -12.26
CA LEU A 407 17.49 9.14 -11.78
C LEU A 407 17.46 10.23 -12.86
N LYS A 408 17.61 9.86 -14.14
CA LYS A 408 17.37 10.79 -15.25
C LYS A 408 15.90 11.23 -15.30
N ASP A 409 14.99 10.28 -15.13
CA ASP A 409 13.54 10.54 -15.18
C ASP A 409 13.02 11.18 -13.88
N ASN A 410 13.73 10.99 -12.76
CA ASN A 410 13.37 11.47 -11.42
C ASN A 410 14.58 12.15 -10.73
N PRO A 411 15.02 13.34 -11.19
CA PRO A 411 16.30 13.95 -10.83
C PRO A 411 16.42 14.45 -9.38
N LYS A 412 15.34 14.37 -8.61
CA LYS A 412 15.31 14.74 -7.18
C LYS A 412 15.32 13.53 -6.25
N GLU A 413 15.12 12.32 -6.78
CA GLU A 413 15.29 11.08 -6.04
C GLU A 413 16.78 10.76 -5.84
N PHE A 414 17.10 9.82 -4.95
CA PHE A 414 18.44 9.28 -4.79
C PHE A 414 18.41 7.76 -4.70
N VAL A 415 19.53 7.09 -4.91
CA VAL A 415 19.62 5.63 -4.78
C VAL A 415 20.83 5.24 -3.94
N ILE A 416 20.67 4.29 -3.02
CA ILE A 416 21.77 3.67 -2.28
C ILE A 416 22.02 2.29 -2.86
N LEU A 417 23.23 2.06 -3.36
CA LEU A 417 23.71 0.74 -3.77
C LEU A 417 24.76 0.27 -2.77
N SER A 418 24.38 -0.70 -1.94
CA SER A 418 25.28 -1.32 -0.96
C SER A 418 25.77 -2.64 -1.52
N PHE A 419 27.09 -2.82 -1.57
CA PHE A 419 27.71 -4.02 -2.09
C PHE A 419 28.42 -4.80 -0.99
N CYS A 420 28.23 -6.12 -0.99
CA CYS A 420 28.85 -7.04 -0.03
C CYS A 420 29.20 -8.39 -0.68
N HIS A 421 29.81 -9.29 0.09
CA HIS A 421 30.18 -10.66 -0.33
C HIS A 421 31.03 -10.72 -1.62
N PHE A 422 32.08 -9.90 -1.67
CA PHE A 422 32.99 -9.83 -2.81
C PHE A 422 33.85 -11.09 -2.96
N CYS A 423 33.94 -11.62 -4.19
CA CYS A 423 34.91 -12.66 -4.54
C CYS A 423 36.14 -12.09 -5.25
N ASP A 424 37.16 -11.70 -4.47
CA ASP A 424 38.41 -11.14 -5.01
C ASP A 424 39.20 -12.16 -5.88
N ARG A 425 38.92 -13.47 -5.72
CA ARG A 425 39.53 -14.55 -6.52
C ARG A 425 39.10 -14.55 -7.98
N HIS A 426 37.86 -14.13 -8.27
CA HIS A 426 37.37 -14.09 -9.64
C HIS A 426 37.64 -12.76 -10.31
N ILE A 427 37.45 -11.69 -9.56
CA ILE A 427 37.64 -10.34 -10.04
C ILE A 427 38.00 -9.43 -8.86
N PRO A 428 39.15 -8.73 -8.94
CA PRO A 428 39.57 -7.84 -7.88
C PRO A 428 38.48 -6.83 -7.51
N VAL A 429 38.27 -6.58 -6.22
CA VAL A 429 37.19 -5.66 -5.76
C VAL A 429 37.32 -4.27 -6.41
N VAL A 430 38.54 -3.80 -6.66
CA VAL A 430 38.81 -2.54 -7.37
C VAL A 430 38.29 -2.54 -8.82
N GLN A 431 38.33 -3.68 -9.52
CA GLN A 431 37.81 -3.80 -10.89
C GLN A 431 36.28 -3.87 -10.91
N GLN A 432 35.67 -4.43 -9.86
CA GLN A 432 34.21 -4.33 -9.66
C GLN A 432 33.80 -2.87 -9.43
N ALA A 433 34.55 -2.13 -8.61
CA ALA A 433 34.38 -0.69 -8.43
C ALA A 433 34.53 0.08 -9.74
N ASP A 434 35.53 -0.22 -10.58
CA ASP A 434 35.68 0.39 -11.90
C ASP A 434 34.46 0.15 -12.80
N SER A 435 33.93 -1.07 -12.78
CA SER A 435 32.74 -1.44 -13.57
C SER A 435 31.51 -0.65 -13.13
N ILE A 436 31.33 -0.40 -11.83
CA ILE A 436 30.23 0.39 -11.28
C ILE A 436 30.37 1.86 -11.68
N VAL A 437 31.56 2.44 -11.52
CA VAL A 437 31.84 3.84 -11.92
C VAL A 437 31.63 4.05 -13.41
N GLN A 438 32.10 3.11 -14.24
CA GLN A 438 31.91 3.15 -15.69
C GLN A 438 30.43 3.03 -16.07
N GLY A 439 29.68 2.13 -15.42
CA GLY A 439 28.27 1.89 -15.72
C GLY A 439 27.35 3.05 -15.34
N LEU A 440 27.55 3.66 -14.17
CA LEU A 440 26.75 4.81 -13.73
C LEU A 440 27.21 6.11 -14.41
N GLY A 441 28.51 6.34 -14.44
CA GLY A 441 29.11 7.64 -14.72
C GLY A 441 29.43 8.40 -13.42
N LYS A 442 30.58 9.09 -13.40
CA LYS A 442 31.05 9.85 -12.23
C LYS A 442 30.10 10.97 -11.83
N ASP A 443 29.32 11.48 -12.77
CA ASP A 443 28.33 12.54 -12.61
C ASP A 443 27.12 12.12 -11.78
N LEU A 444 26.80 10.82 -11.70
CA LEU A 444 25.72 10.33 -10.85
C LEU A 444 26.20 9.92 -9.46
N LEU A 445 27.48 9.62 -9.28
CA LEU A 445 27.99 9.22 -7.97
C LEU A 445 27.99 10.40 -7.01
N PHE A 446 27.51 10.17 -5.79
CA PHE A 446 27.62 11.14 -4.71
C PHE A 446 29.08 11.26 -4.29
N ALA A 447 29.63 12.47 -4.35
CA ALA A 447 31.04 12.75 -4.16
C ALA A 447 31.22 13.88 -3.15
N GLU A 448 31.25 13.56 -1.86
CA GLU A 448 31.68 14.51 -0.83
C GLU A 448 32.76 13.87 0.03
N LYS A 449 33.92 14.50 0.03
CA LYS A 449 35.05 14.08 0.84
C LYS A 449 34.82 14.65 2.24
N GLU A 450 35.08 13.84 3.26
CA GLU A 450 35.11 14.25 4.68
C GLU A 450 33.75 14.44 5.39
N LYS A 451 32.60 14.45 4.70
CA LYS A 451 31.28 14.46 5.37
C LYS A 451 30.86 13.06 5.82
N SER A 452 30.40 12.94 7.07
CA SER A 452 29.75 11.73 7.57
C SER A 452 28.30 11.69 7.07
N ILE A 453 27.69 10.50 7.01
CA ILE A 453 26.28 10.32 6.61
C ILE A 453 25.28 11.17 7.42
N LYS A 454 25.66 11.55 8.64
CA LYS A 454 24.87 12.43 9.51
C LYS A 454 24.80 13.88 9.02
N ASP A 455 25.74 14.30 8.19
CA ASP A 455 25.93 15.68 7.72
C ASP A 455 25.48 15.83 6.26
N ILE A 456 25.17 14.72 5.58
CA ILE A 456 24.69 14.71 4.21
C ILE A 456 23.17 14.88 4.22
N THR A 457 22.71 16.04 3.75
CA THR A 457 21.28 16.33 3.63
C THR A 457 20.64 15.58 2.47
N LEU A 458 19.32 15.40 2.52
CA LEU A 458 18.58 14.77 1.43
C LEU A 458 18.66 15.59 0.14
N ASN A 459 18.68 16.92 0.24
CA ASN A 459 18.87 17.80 -0.91
C ASN A 459 20.25 17.61 -1.57
N GLU A 460 21.30 17.32 -0.80
CA GLU A 460 22.63 17.02 -1.35
C GLU A 460 22.66 15.65 -2.06
N LEU A 461 21.83 14.70 -1.64
CA LEU A 461 21.70 13.39 -2.28
C LEU A 461 20.83 13.41 -3.55
N SER A 462 19.98 14.42 -3.74
CA SER A 462 19.07 14.50 -4.89
C SER A 462 19.81 14.36 -6.23
N GLY A 463 19.33 13.42 -7.05
CA GLY A 463 19.89 13.08 -8.35
C GLY A 463 21.16 12.23 -8.29
N ARG A 464 21.55 11.72 -7.11
CA ARG A 464 22.80 11.00 -6.91
C ARG A 464 22.60 9.54 -6.49
N VAL A 465 23.65 8.76 -6.73
CA VAL A 465 23.80 7.39 -6.22
C VAL A 465 24.86 7.40 -5.13
N LEU A 466 24.45 6.97 -3.92
CA LEU A 466 25.37 6.67 -2.83
C LEU A 466 25.81 5.20 -2.97
N VAL A 467 27.09 4.99 -3.29
CA VAL A 467 27.65 3.63 -3.41
C VAL A 467 28.48 3.31 -2.16
N THR A 468 28.16 2.20 -1.52
CA THR A 468 28.88 1.72 -0.34
C THR A 468 29.38 0.29 -0.53
N PHE A 469 30.61 0.01 -0.10
CA PHE A 469 31.19 -1.33 -0.09
C PHE A 469 31.43 -1.78 1.35
N GLU A 470 31.01 -2.99 1.69
CA GLU A 470 31.33 -3.60 2.97
C GLU A 470 32.82 -3.94 3.02
N ASP A 471 33.52 -3.44 4.04
CA ASP A 471 34.96 -3.66 4.31
C ASP A 471 35.96 -3.10 3.27
N TYR A 472 35.50 -2.40 2.22
CA TYR A 472 36.36 -1.75 1.24
C TYR A 472 36.01 -0.27 1.05
N SER A 473 37.00 0.55 0.69
CA SER A 473 36.82 1.96 0.34
C SER A 473 37.61 2.31 -0.90
N PHE A 474 36.99 3.09 -1.80
CA PHE A 474 37.67 3.67 -2.96
C PHE A 474 37.28 5.16 -3.07
N PRO A 475 37.85 6.03 -2.21
CA PRO A 475 37.48 7.45 -2.17
C PRO A 475 37.71 8.18 -3.50
N GLU A 476 38.72 7.78 -4.27
CA GLU A 476 39.00 8.29 -5.61
C GLU A 476 37.95 7.91 -6.66
N LYS A 477 37.11 6.92 -6.34
CA LYS A 477 35.98 6.44 -7.13
C LYS A 477 34.62 6.85 -6.55
N ASN A 478 34.61 7.65 -5.48
CA ASN A 478 33.40 8.03 -4.73
C ASN A 478 32.63 6.82 -4.17
N ILE A 479 33.35 5.77 -3.72
CA ILE A 479 32.77 4.59 -3.08
C ILE A 479 33.16 4.60 -1.61
N LEU A 480 32.13 4.68 -0.75
CA LEU A 480 32.30 4.79 0.69
C LEU A 480 32.42 3.40 1.34
N LEU A 481 33.17 3.34 2.44
CA LEU A 481 33.17 2.19 3.32
C LEU A 481 31.85 2.14 4.12
N ASN A 482 31.19 0.99 4.10
CA ASN A 482 30.20 0.64 5.11
C ASN A 482 30.68 -0.51 6.00
N THR A 483 30.20 -0.53 7.24
CA THR A 483 30.46 -1.60 8.21
C THR A 483 29.18 -2.06 8.88
N LEU A 484 29.24 -3.21 9.56
CA LEU A 484 28.15 -3.79 10.36
C LEU A 484 28.53 -3.93 11.85
N ASN A 485 29.43 -3.07 12.31
CA ASN A 485 30.09 -3.22 13.61
C ASN A 485 29.27 -2.60 14.75
N GLY A 486 29.49 -3.12 15.97
CA GLY A 486 28.90 -2.55 17.19
C GLY A 486 29.31 -1.08 17.43
N LYS A 487 30.48 -0.66 16.98
CA LYS A 487 30.92 0.74 16.94
C LYS A 487 31.82 0.92 15.72
N SER A 488 31.65 2.01 14.99
CA SER A 488 32.42 2.27 13.78
C SER A 488 32.65 3.77 13.58
N THR A 489 33.84 4.12 13.09
CA THR A 489 34.17 5.47 12.60
C THR A 489 33.99 5.58 11.10
N SER A 490 33.54 4.51 10.43
CA SER A 490 33.27 4.52 8.99
C SER A 490 32.18 5.55 8.65
N PRO A 491 32.19 6.12 7.42
CA PRO A 491 31.19 7.09 6.99
C PRO A 491 29.75 6.57 7.13
N VAL A 492 29.56 5.26 6.92
CA VAL A 492 28.28 4.55 7.07
C VAL A 492 28.49 3.31 7.94
N ASN A 493 27.65 3.13 8.96
CA ASN A 493 27.59 1.89 9.74
C ASN A 493 26.14 1.43 9.85
N TYR A 494 25.82 0.21 9.41
CA TYR A 494 24.47 -0.32 9.59
C TYR A 494 24.38 -1.08 10.92
N LYS A 495 23.55 -0.58 11.82
CA LYS A 495 23.16 -1.27 13.05
C LYS A 495 21.98 -2.16 12.75
N ARG A 496 22.15 -3.47 12.92
CA ARG A 496 21.14 -4.48 12.57
C ARG A 496 21.23 -5.72 13.47
N ALA A 497 20.21 -6.56 13.39
CA ALA A 497 20.28 -7.95 13.83
C ALA A 497 19.76 -8.86 12.72
N TYR A 498 20.48 -9.94 12.43
CA TYR A 498 20.09 -10.93 11.44
C TYR A 498 19.60 -12.20 12.11
N ALA A 499 18.36 -12.60 11.83
CA ALA A 499 17.75 -13.75 12.48
C ALA A 499 18.28 -15.10 11.96
N ALA A 500 18.77 -15.14 10.71
CA ALA A 500 19.28 -16.34 10.05
C ALA A 500 18.36 -17.58 10.23
N SER A 501 17.05 -17.40 10.03
CA SER A 501 16.05 -18.43 10.31
C SER A 501 14.84 -18.31 9.39
N ASN A 502 14.19 -19.44 9.10
CA ASN A 502 12.89 -19.53 8.42
C ASN A 502 11.71 -19.50 9.41
N GLU A 503 11.96 -19.43 10.72
CA GLU A 503 10.93 -19.41 11.74
C GLU A 503 10.55 -17.98 12.10
N LEU A 504 9.28 -17.61 11.85
CA LEU A 504 8.75 -16.28 12.15
C LEU A 504 9.01 -15.87 13.61
N ASN A 505 8.81 -16.76 14.57
CA ASN A 505 9.00 -16.44 15.99
C ASN A 505 10.46 -16.09 16.33
N LYS A 506 11.44 -16.73 15.66
CA LYS A 506 12.86 -16.41 15.85
C LYS A 506 13.21 -15.06 15.24
N LEU A 507 12.66 -14.74 14.06
CA LEU A 507 12.78 -13.41 13.47
C LEU A 507 12.24 -12.34 14.43
N LEU A 508 11.01 -12.52 14.93
CA LEU A 508 10.39 -11.57 15.86
C LEU A 508 11.23 -11.38 17.13
N ALA A 509 11.66 -12.48 17.76
CA ALA A 509 12.48 -12.42 18.97
C ALA A 509 13.84 -11.72 18.75
N ALA A 510 14.48 -11.95 17.59
CA ALA A 510 15.74 -11.30 17.24
C ALA A 510 15.56 -9.78 17.08
N GLN A 511 14.52 -9.34 16.37
CA GLN A 511 14.24 -7.92 16.19
C GLN A 511 13.76 -7.25 17.50
N ASP A 512 12.89 -7.93 18.28
CA ASP A 512 12.47 -7.48 19.61
C ASP A 512 13.69 -7.19 20.51
N SER A 513 14.62 -8.15 20.57
CA SER A 513 15.84 -8.04 21.38
C SER A 513 16.75 -6.92 20.88
N PHE A 514 16.90 -6.79 19.56
CA PHE A 514 17.72 -5.77 18.94
C PHE A 514 17.25 -4.35 19.27
N PHE A 515 15.97 -4.03 19.01
CA PHE A 515 15.47 -2.68 19.29
C PHE A 515 15.40 -2.37 20.78
N THR A 516 15.14 -3.38 21.62
CA THR A 516 15.19 -3.21 23.08
C THR A 516 16.61 -2.85 23.55
N ALA A 517 17.64 -3.48 22.99
CA ALA A 517 19.03 -3.23 23.33
C ALA A 517 19.60 -1.94 22.70
N LEU A 518 18.96 -1.39 21.66
CA LEU A 518 19.48 -0.26 20.92
C LEU A 518 19.44 1.07 21.69
N LYS A 519 18.56 1.16 22.70
CA LYS A 519 18.33 2.37 23.50
C LYS A 519 19.67 2.95 24.00
N ASP A 520 19.96 4.19 23.62
CA ASP A 520 21.15 4.97 24.00
C ASP A 520 22.51 4.45 23.48
N SER A 521 22.54 3.51 22.53
CA SER A 521 23.79 2.90 22.01
C SER A 521 24.21 3.33 20.61
N LEU A 522 23.53 4.33 20.04
CA LEU A 522 23.76 4.78 18.66
C LEU A 522 24.81 5.88 18.56
N HIS A 523 25.75 5.68 17.66
CA HIS A 523 26.78 6.64 17.28
C HIS A 523 26.34 7.50 16.09
N HIS A 524 27.17 8.50 15.79
CA HIS A 524 26.85 9.52 14.82
C HIS A 524 26.78 8.98 13.37
N SER A 525 27.58 7.98 13.01
CA SER A 525 27.61 7.33 11.70
C SER A 525 26.61 6.17 11.53
N ASP A 526 25.87 5.83 12.58
CA ASP A 526 24.95 4.69 12.56
C ASP A 526 23.66 5.00 11.80
N LEU A 527 23.31 4.10 10.87
CA LEU A 527 21.99 3.94 10.30
C LEU A 527 21.37 2.66 10.85
N VAL A 528 20.19 2.74 11.42
CA VAL A 528 19.48 1.58 11.95
C VAL A 528 18.76 0.87 10.81
N ARG A 529 19.01 -0.42 10.63
CA ARG A 529 18.37 -1.24 9.60
C ARG A 529 17.53 -2.34 10.26
N LEU A 530 16.25 -2.35 9.95
CA LEU A 530 15.35 -3.45 10.33
C LEU A 530 15.49 -4.55 9.27
N ASP A 531 16.27 -5.59 9.58
CA ASP A 531 16.45 -6.75 8.69
C ASP A 531 15.27 -7.72 8.85
N TRP A 532 14.39 -7.72 7.87
CA TRP A 532 13.13 -8.45 7.87
C TRP A 532 13.10 -9.51 6.76
N GLN A 533 13.91 -10.53 6.96
CA GLN A 533 14.04 -11.65 6.03
C GLN A 533 13.96 -12.98 6.77
N LEU A 534 13.31 -13.95 6.14
CA LEU A 534 13.25 -15.34 6.60
C LEU A 534 14.05 -16.19 5.63
N THR A 535 15.11 -16.82 6.13
CA THR A 535 16.11 -17.50 5.28
C THR A 535 16.07 -19.00 5.49
N GLU A 536 16.13 -19.75 4.41
CA GLU A 536 16.27 -21.21 4.45
C GLU A 536 17.72 -21.60 4.79
N ALA A 537 17.91 -22.63 5.62
CA ALA A 537 19.23 -23.23 5.78
C ALA A 537 19.57 -24.10 4.55
N GLY A 538 20.85 -24.19 4.18
CA GLY A 538 21.28 -24.92 2.96
C GLY A 538 20.89 -26.40 2.91
N GLN A 539 20.71 -27.08 4.04
CA GLN A 539 20.17 -28.44 4.09
C GLN A 539 18.66 -28.48 3.86
N GLU A 540 17.92 -27.47 4.33
CA GLU A 540 16.47 -27.36 4.15
C GLU A 540 16.12 -27.01 2.69
N ALA A 541 16.85 -26.07 2.10
CA ALA A 541 16.74 -25.68 0.68
C ALA A 541 16.85 -26.87 -0.29
N ALA A 542 17.63 -27.89 0.08
CA ALA A 542 17.82 -29.12 -0.70
C ALA A 542 16.58 -30.05 -0.69
N PHE A 543 15.73 -29.96 0.34
CA PHE A 543 14.52 -30.76 0.47
C PHE A 543 13.26 -29.99 0.05
N ILE A 544 13.17 -28.69 0.34
CA ILE A 544 11.97 -27.85 0.16
C ILE A 544 11.55 -27.73 -1.31
N CYS A 545 12.50 -27.65 -2.25
CA CYS A 545 12.22 -27.21 -3.63
C CYS A 545 12.53 -28.26 -4.72
N SER A 546 12.63 -29.56 -4.41
CA SER A 546 13.09 -30.57 -5.36
C SER A 546 12.04 -31.05 -6.40
N GLU A 547 10.92 -30.34 -6.59
CA GLU A 547 9.89 -30.75 -7.56
C GLU A 547 10.26 -30.45 -9.03
N PHE A 548 11.35 -29.71 -9.29
CA PHE A 548 11.82 -29.46 -10.66
C PHE A 548 12.98 -30.39 -11.06
N GLN A 549 12.57 -31.52 -11.63
CA GLN A 549 13.24 -32.41 -12.58
C GLN A 549 14.78 -32.25 -12.75
N SER A 550 15.52 -33.22 -12.22
CA SER A 550 16.65 -33.77 -12.97
C SER A 550 16.10 -34.94 -13.80
N PRO A 551 16.25 -34.99 -15.13
CA PRO A 551 15.81 -36.11 -15.97
C PRO A 551 16.57 -37.44 -15.68
N LYS A 552 17.34 -37.51 -14.59
CA LYS A 552 18.12 -38.68 -14.17
C LYS A 552 17.76 -39.18 -12.75
N SER A 553 16.73 -38.65 -12.08
CA SER A 553 16.35 -39.11 -10.73
C SER A 553 15.48 -40.39 -10.77
N ASN A 554 15.64 -41.20 -9.72
CA ASN A 554 14.86 -42.43 -9.51
C ASN A 554 13.45 -42.07 -8.99
N PRO A 555 12.36 -42.53 -9.64
CA PRO A 555 10.98 -42.19 -9.27
C PRO A 555 10.62 -42.50 -7.81
N LEU A 556 11.27 -43.48 -7.17
CA LEU A 556 11.05 -43.81 -5.76
C LEU A 556 11.59 -42.73 -4.80
N ILE A 557 12.70 -42.08 -5.16
CA ILE A 557 13.30 -41.00 -4.36
C ILE A 557 12.45 -39.73 -4.49
N ASP A 558 11.91 -39.48 -5.68
CA ASP A 558 11.04 -38.32 -5.94
C ASP A 558 9.69 -38.47 -5.23
N GLY A 559 9.11 -39.67 -5.19
CA GLY A 559 7.90 -39.97 -4.41
C GLY A 559 8.09 -39.79 -2.89
N ALA A 560 9.23 -40.20 -2.33
CA ALA A 560 9.55 -40.00 -0.91
C ALA A 560 9.76 -38.52 -0.57
N LYS A 561 10.40 -37.75 -1.45
CA LYS A 561 10.61 -36.30 -1.26
C LYS A 561 9.31 -35.51 -1.35
N LEU A 562 8.43 -35.85 -2.29
CA LEU A 562 7.11 -35.24 -2.44
C LEU A 562 6.23 -35.49 -1.21
N LEU A 563 6.31 -36.70 -0.63
CA LEU A 563 5.65 -37.03 0.64
C LEU A 563 6.23 -36.24 1.82
N VAL A 564 7.56 -36.10 1.92
CA VAL A 564 8.20 -35.31 2.98
C VAL A 564 7.85 -33.82 2.87
N ASN A 565 7.81 -33.24 1.67
CA ASN A 565 7.40 -31.86 1.47
C ASN A 565 5.92 -31.64 1.78
N SER A 566 5.06 -32.59 1.40
CA SER A 566 3.63 -32.58 1.75
C SER A 566 3.39 -32.68 3.26
N ILE A 567 4.24 -33.41 3.98
CA ILE A 567 4.15 -33.57 5.44
C ILE A 567 4.78 -32.38 6.18
N LYS A 568 5.93 -31.86 5.72
CA LYS A 568 6.67 -30.77 6.39
C LYS A 568 6.21 -29.36 6.04
N LYS A 569 5.36 -29.17 5.01
CA LYS A 569 4.84 -27.85 4.56
C LYS A 569 5.96 -26.83 4.31
N ASN A 570 7.03 -27.33 3.74
CA ASN A 570 8.20 -26.61 3.29
C ASN A 570 7.79 -25.48 2.32
N LYS A 571 8.29 -24.25 2.52
CA LYS A 571 7.90 -23.04 1.78
C LYS A 571 9.11 -22.35 1.18
N SER A 572 8.99 -21.84 -0.04
CA SER A 572 10.02 -21.03 -0.71
C SER A 572 10.40 -19.77 0.08
N ILE A 573 11.57 -19.18 -0.23
CA ILE A 573 11.99 -17.89 0.35
C ILE A 573 10.93 -16.81 0.15
N ILE A 574 10.33 -16.70 -1.04
CA ILE A 574 9.26 -15.73 -1.34
C ILE A 574 8.03 -15.97 -0.47
N GLU A 575 7.63 -17.22 -0.24
CA GLU A 575 6.48 -17.54 0.61
C GLU A 575 6.77 -17.25 2.09
N LEU A 576 7.97 -17.58 2.57
CA LEU A 576 8.42 -17.23 3.91
C LEU A 576 8.41 -15.71 4.09
N ALA A 577 9.03 -14.97 3.17
CA ALA A 577 9.04 -13.51 3.17
C ALA A 577 7.63 -12.91 3.23
N ARG A 578 6.68 -13.43 2.42
CA ARG A 578 5.28 -12.99 2.45
C ARG A 578 4.62 -13.19 3.82
N ILE A 579 4.89 -14.31 4.50
CA ILE A 579 4.38 -14.57 5.86
C ILE A 579 4.99 -13.58 6.86
N GLY A 580 6.30 -13.34 6.78
CA GLY A 580 6.95 -12.32 7.61
C GLY A 580 6.38 -10.93 7.36
N ASN A 581 6.22 -10.53 6.10
CA ASN A 581 5.77 -9.20 5.70
C ASN A 581 4.35 -8.89 6.20
N GLN A 582 3.48 -9.90 6.34
CA GLN A 582 2.12 -9.73 6.88
C GLN A 582 2.09 -9.17 8.31
N VAL A 583 3.13 -9.40 9.12
CA VAL A 583 3.14 -8.96 10.53
C VAL A 583 4.10 -7.79 10.80
N LEU A 584 4.85 -7.32 9.81
CA LEU A 584 5.84 -6.24 9.97
C LEU A 584 5.20 -4.97 10.52
N VAL A 585 4.14 -4.48 9.86
CA VAL A 585 3.47 -3.22 10.19
C VAL A 585 2.94 -3.23 11.62
N GLU A 586 2.23 -4.30 12.00
CA GLU A 586 1.70 -4.46 13.36
C GLU A 586 2.82 -4.45 14.40
N LYS A 587 3.93 -5.16 14.14
CA LYS A 587 5.05 -5.28 15.07
C LYS A 587 5.78 -3.95 15.26
N VAL A 588 6.13 -3.27 14.17
CA VAL A 588 6.83 -1.98 14.24
C VAL A 588 5.95 -0.92 14.91
N ASN A 589 4.65 -0.85 14.59
CA ASN A 589 3.72 0.05 15.29
C ASN A 589 3.57 -0.33 16.78
N GLY A 590 3.58 -1.63 17.09
CA GLY A 590 3.61 -2.13 18.46
C GLY A 590 4.86 -1.69 19.24
N TRP A 591 6.02 -1.68 18.61
CA TRP A 591 7.26 -1.17 19.22
C TRP A 591 7.26 0.34 19.42
N ILE A 592 6.71 1.09 18.47
CA ILE A 592 6.54 2.54 18.60
C ILE A 592 5.63 2.87 19.79
N SER A 593 4.45 2.22 19.87
CA SER A 593 3.50 2.47 20.96
C SER A 593 4.03 2.09 22.34
N LYS A 594 4.94 1.10 22.42
CA LYS A 594 5.65 0.72 23.65
C LYS A 594 6.88 1.58 23.95
N GLY A 595 7.26 2.51 23.07
CA GLY A 595 8.46 3.35 23.19
C GLY A 595 9.79 2.62 22.99
N ILE A 596 9.75 1.36 22.51
CA ILE A 596 10.94 0.57 22.16
C ILE A 596 11.62 1.21 20.93
N ILE A 597 10.81 1.53 19.91
CA ILE A 597 11.20 2.43 18.85
C ILE A 597 10.78 3.85 19.24
N ASN A 598 11.75 4.76 19.28
CA ASN A 598 11.54 6.17 19.62
C ASN A 598 12.43 7.06 18.74
N THR A 599 12.47 8.36 19.02
CA THR A 599 13.17 9.33 18.17
C THR A 599 14.68 9.10 18.06
N THR A 600 15.28 8.33 18.97
CA THR A 600 16.70 7.98 18.91
C THR A 600 16.94 6.59 18.30
N SER A 601 16.07 5.61 18.55
CA SER A 601 16.26 4.20 18.13
C SER A 601 15.51 3.80 16.85
N ARG A 602 14.87 4.75 16.15
CA ARG A 602 14.06 4.48 14.96
C ARG A 602 14.85 3.90 13.79
N PRO A 603 14.29 2.95 13.03
CA PRO A 603 14.92 2.43 11.81
C PRO A 603 15.07 3.51 10.75
N ASN A 604 16.21 3.57 10.08
CA ASN A 604 16.42 4.40 8.90
C ASN A 604 16.12 3.65 7.60
N ILE A 605 16.17 2.32 7.65
CA ILE A 605 15.90 1.46 6.50
C ILE A 605 15.04 0.28 6.96
N LEU A 606 13.90 0.08 6.30
CA LEU A 606 13.13 -1.16 6.42
C LEU A 606 13.56 -2.09 5.28
N TYR A 607 14.26 -3.15 5.63
CA TYR A 607 15.02 -3.97 4.69
C TYR A 607 14.38 -5.35 4.58
N VAL A 608 13.75 -5.63 3.42
CA VAL A 608 12.81 -6.76 3.28
C VAL A 608 13.13 -7.63 2.05
N ASP A 609 12.71 -8.89 2.13
CA ASP A 609 12.45 -9.73 0.96
C ASP A 609 11.06 -9.43 0.39
N VAL A 610 10.87 -9.68 -0.91
CA VAL A 610 9.61 -9.39 -1.64
C VAL A 610 9.21 -7.91 -1.47
N SER A 611 10.20 -7.05 -1.71
CA SER A 611 10.04 -5.60 -1.68
C SER A 611 9.09 -5.11 -2.78
N GLY A 612 8.38 -4.02 -2.51
CA GLY A 612 7.38 -3.47 -3.42
C GLY A 612 6.75 -2.19 -2.88
N ASN A 613 5.66 -1.74 -3.50
CA ASN A 613 5.00 -0.49 -3.14
C ASN A 613 4.60 -0.45 -1.65
N TRP A 614 4.17 -1.57 -1.10
CA TRP A 614 3.70 -1.66 0.29
C TRP A 614 4.70 -1.21 1.36
N ILE A 615 5.99 -1.53 1.17
CA ILE A 615 7.00 -1.15 2.15
C ILE A 615 7.34 0.33 1.98
N THR A 616 7.19 0.88 0.76
CA THR A 616 7.24 2.32 0.50
C THR A 616 6.07 3.04 1.17
N ASP A 617 4.84 2.54 1.02
CA ASP A 617 3.64 3.09 1.68
C ASP A 617 3.87 3.16 3.19
N TYR A 618 4.40 2.10 3.78
CA TYR A 618 4.68 2.06 5.21
C TYR A 618 5.85 2.97 5.64
N CYS A 619 6.90 3.09 4.83
CA CYS A 619 7.96 4.07 5.09
C CYS A 619 7.42 5.51 5.04
N MET A 620 6.54 5.84 4.08
CA MET A 620 5.88 7.14 4.03
C MET A 620 5.04 7.39 5.27
N PHE A 621 4.22 6.40 5.66
CA PHE A 621 3.45 6.42 6.90
C PHE A 621 4.34 6.74 8.12
N LEU A 622 5.45 6.02 8.26
CA LEU A 622 6.40 6.21 9.36
C LEU A 622 7.03 7.59 9.33
N ASN A 623 7.45 8.08 8.17
CA ASN A 623 8.01 9.43 8.03
C ASN A 623 7.03 10.55 8.44
N ALA A 624 5.73 10.28 8.44
CA ALA A 624 4.73 11.23 8.93
C ALA A 624 4.47 11.13 10.43
N GLN A 625 4.91 10.06 11.10
CA GLN A 625 4.71 9.86 12.53
C GLN A 625 5.59 10.80 13.38
N PRO A 626 5.15 11.15 14.61
CA PRO A 626 5.93 11.97 15.54
C PRO A 626 7.35 11.45 15.78
N VAL A 627 7.55 10.12 15.75
CA VAL A 627 8.87 9.50 15.92
C VAL A 627 9.89 9.91 14.85
N TYR A 628 9.47 10.43 13.68
CA TYR A 628 10.34 10.96 12.62
C TYR A 628 10.21 12.48 12.41
N ASN A 629 9.42 13.17 13.22
CA ASN A 629 9.30 14.63 13.14
C ASN A 629 10.19 15.24 14.23
N ARG A 630 11.02 16.22 13.85
CA ARG A 630 11.85 16.99 14.77
C ARG A 630 11.12 18.20 15.28
#